data_AF-A0A165WHN3-F1
#
_entry.id   AF-A0A165WHN3-F1
#
_cell.length_a   1.000
_cell.length_b   1.000
_cell.length_c   1.000
_cell.angle_alpha   90.00
_cell.angle_beta   90.00
_cell.angle_gamma   90.00
#
_symmetry.space_group_name_H-M   'P 1'
#
loop_
_entity.id
_entity.type
_entity.pdbx_description
1 polymer ?
#
loop_
_entity_poly.entity_id
_entity_poly.type
_entity_poly.pdbx_seq_one_letter_code
_entity_poly.pdbx_strand_id
1 'polypeptide(L)'
;GLRIMVLSDVNHVHGLGVQFCACPGARPRDEQLIEYGVYPASSERPSTGFTLHNLDYLRMDEMECKTTPESYTKKVRRLTDPHDWRSVANRYPETIRCDREYRACLALINHGFAHQVLEVWKDPGAADLVYRCVACPRPTGPFRNMPLGWETSPYAWGYQYAWNIDGNFEAQHTASRAAENNVFLYPGTAMFNHPDEEAAVLRDA
;
A
#
# COMPACT_ATOMS: atom_id res chain seq x y z
N GLY A 1 -32.88 -1.41 -15.15
CA GLY A 1 -31.68 -0.86 -15.80
C GLY A 1 -30.45 -1.46 -15.16
N LEU A 2 -29.31 -1.47 -15.86
CA LEU A 2 -28.04 -1.94 -15.29
C LEU A 2 -27.63 -1.08 -14.09
N ARG A 3 -26.96 -1.68 -13.11
CA ARG A 3 -26.43 -0.95 -11.95
C ARG A 3 -25.27 -0.09 -12.42
N ILE A 4 -25.38 1.23 -12.25
CA ILE A 4 -24.27 2.14 -12.56
C ILE A 4 -23.23 2.04 -11.44
N MET A 5 -21.99 1.78 -11.83
CA MET A 5 -20.82 1.82 -10.97
C MET A 5 -19.92 2.98 -11.38
N VAL A 6 -19.24 3.57 -10.39
CA VAL A 6 -18.21 4.58 -10.60
C VAL A 6 -16.86 3.86 -10.70
N LEU A 7 -16.27 3.84 -11.89
CA LEU A 7 -14.98 3.20 -12.15
C LEU A 7 -13.93 4.28 -12.41
N SER A 8 -12.90 4.34 -11.58
CA SER A 8 -11.79 5.27 -11.77
C SER A 8 -10.65 4.58 -12.51
N ASP A 9 -10.26 5.15 -13.65
CA ASP A 9 -9.08 4.77 -14.41
C ASP A 9 -8.03 5.90 -14.37
N VAL A 10 -6.82 5.68 -14.88
CA VAL A 10 -5.78 6.73 -14.97
C VAL A 10 -6.21 7.94 -15.78
N ASN A 11 -7.08 7.72 -16.76
CA ASN A 11 -7.53 8.77 -17.65
C ASN A 11 -8.72 9.53 -17.07
N HIS A 12 -9.77 8.83 -16.65
CA HIS A 12 -11.05 9.45 -16.28
C HIS A 12 -11.77 8.65 -15.18
N VAL A 13 -12.79 9.27 -14.59
CA VAL A 13 -13.80 8.63 -13.75
C VAL A 13 -15.02 8.33 -14.61
N HIS A 14 -15.38 7.06 -14.73
CA HIS A 14 -16.45 6.57 -15.60
C HIS A 14 -17.66 6.15 -14.79
N GLY A 15 -18.87 6.50 -15.26
CA GLY A 15 -20.13 5.92 -14.79
C GLY A 15 -20.61 4.85 -15.75
N LEU A 16 -20.37 3.57 -15.44
CA LEU A 16 -20.67 2.46 -16.35
C LEU A 16 -21.73 1.52 -15.78
N GLY A 17 -22.64 1.05 -16.64
CA GLY A 17 -23.60 0.00 -16.29
C GLY A 17 -22.89 -1.34 -16.22
N VAL A 18 -22.83 -1.95 -15.03
CA VAL A 18 -22.16 -3.22 -14.80
C VAL A 18 -23.20 -4.31 -14.52
N GLN A 19 -23.07 -5.43 -15.20
CA GLN A 19 -23.84 -6.65 -14.96
C GLN A 19 -22.91 -7.70 -14.36
N PHE A 20 -23.20 -8.12 -13.14
CA PHE A 20 -22.48 -9.24 -12.52
C PHE A 20 -23.03 -10.57 -13.04
N CYS A 21 -22.14 -11.56 -13.18
CA CYS A 21 -22.55 -12.92 -13.42
C CYS A 21 -23.38 -13.42 -12.23
N ALA A 22 -24.54 -14.00 -12.52
CA ALA A 22 -25.46 -14.58 -11.56
C ALA A 22 -25.72 -16.07 -11.83
N CYS A 23 -24.88 -16.70 -12.66
CA CYS A 23 -24.97 -18.13 -12.94
C CYS A 23 -24.74 -18.95 -11.64
N PRO A 24 -25.28 -20.19 -11.56
CA PRO A 24 -24.95 -21.09 -10.46
C PRO A 24 -23.43 -21.29 -10.35
N GLY A 25 -22.88 -21.08 -9.14
CA GLY A 25 -21.44 -21.15 -8.90
C GLY A 25 -20.65 -19.89 -9.29
N ALA A 26 -21.31 -18.80 -9.68
CA ALA A 26 -20.62 -17.53 -9.89
C ALA A 26 -19.92 -17.06 -8.61
N ARG A 27 -18.70 -16.54 -8.77
CA ARG A 27 -17.91 -15.94 -7.69
C ARG A 27 -18.63 -14.73 -7.07
N PRO A 28 -18.27 -14.35 -5.82
CA PRO A 28 -18.65 -13.06 -5.25
C PRO A 28 -18.36 -11.86 -6.19
N ARG A 29 -19.12 -10.77 -6.03
CA ARG A 29 -19.09 -9.63 -6.97
C ARG A 29 -17.75 -8.90 -6.98
N ASP A 30 -17.13 -8.78 -5.82
CA ASP A 30 -15.80 -8.23 -5.62
C ASP A 30 -14.72 -9.08 -6.29
N GLU A 31 -14.78 -10.41 -6.14
CA GLU A 31 -13.88 -11.32 -6.86
C GLU A 31 -14.04 -11.22 -8.37
N GLN A 32 -15.28 -11.15 -8.87
CA GLN A 32 -15.54 -10.93 -10.29
C GLN A 32 -14.86 -9.64 -10.78
N LEU A 33 -14.93 -8.54 -10.02
CA LEU A 33 -14.26 -7.28 -10.40
C LEU A 33 -12.74 -7.42 -10.46
N ILE A 34 -12.15 -8.10 -9.47
CA ILE A 34 -10.71 -8.33 -9.41
C ILE A 34 -10.25 -9.16 -10.61
N GLU A 35 -11.02 -10.18 -11.01
CA GLU A 35 -10.76 -10.99 -12.21
C GLU A 35 -10.71 -10.14 -13.49
N TYR A 36 -11.49 -9.07 -13.56
CA TYR A 36 -11.48 -8.10 -14.66
C TYR A 36 -10.53 -6.90 -14.43
N GLY A 37 -9.63 -6.97 -13.45
CA GLY A 37 -8.63 -5.92 -13.20
C GLY A 37 -9.20 -4.66 -12.54
N VAL A 38 -10.30 -4.79 -11.81
CA VAL A 38 -10.92 -3.70 -11.04
C VAL A 38 -10.87 -4.05 -9.55
N TYR A 39 -10.14 -3.25 -8.78
CA TYR A 39 -10.12 -3.32 -7.33
C TYR A 39 -11.40 -2.67 -6.76
N PRO A 40 -12.26 -3.42 -6.04
CA PRO A 40 -13.53 -2.91 -5.55
C PRO A 40 -13.36 -2.06 -4.30
N ALA A 41 -14.08 -0.94 -4.22
CA ALA A 41 -14.10 -0.11 -3.02
C ALA A 41 -15.01 -0.67 -1.90
N SER A 42 -15.55 -1.87 -2.05
CA SER A 42 -16.33 -2.60 -1.04
C SER A 42 -16.48 -4.04 -1.49
N SER A 43 -16.25 -4.99 -0.59
CA SER A 43 -16.45 -6.42 -0.86
C SER A 43 -17.94 -6.76 -0.97
N GLU A 44 -18.76 -6.28 -0.04
CA GLU A 44 -20.17 -6.68 0.04
C GLU A 44 -21.05 -6.13 -1.10
N ARG A 45 -20.93 -4.83 -1.40
CA ARG A 45 -21.84 -4.13 -2.33
C ARG A 45 -21.10 -3.13 -3.23
N PRO A 46 -20.13 -3.58 -4.05
CA PRO A 46 -19.29 -2.68 -4.85
C PRO A 46 -20.14 -1.76 -5.73
N SER A 47 -20.01 -0.45 -5.51
CA SER A 47 -20.58 0.62 -6.35
C SER A 47 -19.49 1.52 -6.94
N THR A 48 -18.28 1.44 -6.39
CA THR A 48 -17.08 2.11 -6.86
C THR A 48 -15.98 1.08 -7.04
N GLY A 49 -15.15 1.24 -8.05
CA GLY A 49 -13.95 0.43 -8.27
C GLY A 49 -12.84 1.24 -8.90
N PHE A 50 -11.61 0.79 -8.74
CA PHE A 50 -10.42 1.39 -9.31
C PHE A 50 -9.76 0.37 -10.22
N THR A 51 -9.35 0.75 -11.42
CA THR A 51 -8.55 -0.17 -12.23
C THR A 51 -7.23 -0.44 -11.52
N LEU A 52 -6.66 -1.65 -11.63
CA LEU A 52 -5.33 -1.92 -11.04
C LEU A 52 -4.28 -0.94 -11.60
N HIS A 53 -4.40 -0.58 -12.88
CA HIS A 53 -3.59 0.43 -13.54
C HIS A 53 -3.71 1.82 -12.88
N ASN A 54 -4.91 2.21 -12.42
CA ASN A 54 -5.12 3.46 -11.69
C ASN A 54 -4.35 3.49 -10.36
N LEU A 55 -4.36 2.37 -9.63
CA LEU A 55 -3.66 2.24 -8.35
C LEU A 55 -2.13 2.18 -8.56
N ASP A 56 -1.66 1.49 -9.59
CA ASP A 56 -0.25 1.49 -9.96
C ASP A 56 0.26 2.89 -10.34
N TYR A 57 -0.50 3.65 -11.11
CA TYR A 57 -0.13 5.02 -11.48
C TYR A 57 -0.14 5.98 -10.28
N LEU A 58 -1.11 5.84 -9.38
CA LEU A 58 -1.10 6.60 -8.12
C LEU A 58 0.20 6.33 -7.36
N ARG A 59 0.58 5.06 -7.21
CA ARG A 59 1.82 4.66 -6.55
C ARG A 59 3.06 5.27 -7.21
N MET A 60 3.13 5.25 -8.55
CA MET A 60 4.25 5.84 -9.30
C MET A 60 4.29 7.36 -9.16
N ASP A 61 3.15 8.04 -9.24
CA ASP A 61 3.07 9.50 -9.07
C ASP A 61 3.43 9.94 -7.64
N GLU A 62 3.11 9.13 -6.62
CA GLU A 62 3.55 9.37 -5.25
C GLU A 62 5.06 9.24 -5.11
N MET A 63 5.66 8.19 -5.70
CA MET A 63 7.09 7.92 -5.60
C MET A 63 7.94 8.91 -6.42
N GLU A 64 7.60 9.11 -7.69
CA GLU A 64 8.42 9.87 -8.64
C GLU A 64 8.08 11.37 -8.63
N CYS A 65 6.78 11.69 -8.57
CA CYS A 65 6.30 13.06 -8.72
C CYS A 65 5.96 13.73 -7.38
N LYS A 66 6.11 13.04 -6.24
CA LYS A 66 5.69 13.50 -4.91
C LYS A 66 4.24 13.99 -4.87
N THR A 67 3.39 13.40 -5.71
CA THR A 67 1.98 13.81 -5.83
C THR A 67 1.18 13.18 -4.71
N THR A 68 0.45 13.99 -3.93
CA THR A 68 -0.44 13.44 -2.90
C THR A 68 -1.62 12.69 -3.51
N PRO A 69 -2.21 11.67 -2.85
CA PRO A 69 -3.42 11.00 -3.33
C PRO A 69 -4.56 11.98 -3.64
N GLU A 70 -4.69 13.05 -2.86
CA GLU A 70 -5.71 14.09 -3.12
C GLU A 70 -5.45 14.82 -4.44
N SER A 71 -4.19 15.19 -4.70
CA SER A 71 -3.80 15.86 -5.95
C SER A 71 -3.98 14.93 -7.16
N TYR A 72 -3.66 13.64 -7.01
CA TYR A 72 -3.90 12.63 -8.02
C TYR A 72 -5.41 12.45 -8.31
N THR A 73 -6.25 12.28 -7.28
CA THR A 73 -7.70 12.19 -7.47
C THR A 73 -8.26 13.46 -8.13
N LYS A 74 -7.78 14.66 -7.75
CA LYS A 74 -8.16 15.92 -8.42
C LYS A 74 -7.72 15.94 -9.88
N LYS A 75 -6.52 15.44 -10.21
CA LYS A 75 -6.01 15.31 -11.57
C LYS A 75 -6.95 14.44 -12.42
N VAL A 76 -7.27 13.22 -11.97
CA VAL A 76 -8.17 12.31 -12.69
C VAL A 76 -9.56 12.92 -12.89
N ARG A 77 -10.09 13.62 -11.88
CA ARG A 77 -11.36 14.35 -11.99
C ARG A 77 -11.29 15.49 -13.01
N ARG A 78 -10.19 16.23 -13.07
CA ARG A 78 -9.99 17.30 -14.05
C ARG A 78 -9.75 16.78 -15.47
N LEU A 79 -9.15 15.60 -15.62
CA LEU A 79 -9.12 14.92 -16.92
C LEU A 79 -10.53 14.51 -17.37
N THR A 80 -11.39 14.14 -16.41
CA THR A 80 -12.78 13.76 -16.69
C THR A 80 -13.66 14.91 -17.14
N ASP A 81 -13.59 16.03 -16.42
CA ASP A 81 -14.24 17.29 -16.80
C ASP A 81 -13.25 18.44 -16.57
N PRO A 82 -12.60 18.93 -17.64
CA PRO A 82 -11.64 20.03 -17.55
C PRO A 82 -12.26 21.36 -17.09
N HIS A 83 -13.56 21.57 -17.35
CA HIS A 83 -14.25 22.84 -17.09
C HIS A 83 -14.80 22.87 -15.67
N ASP A 84 -15.43 21.78 -15.22
CA ASP A 84 -15.95 21.64 -13.86
C ASP A 84 -15.61 20.28 -13.25
N TRP A 85 -14.35 20.10 -12.84
CA TRP A 85 -13.90 18.89 -12.12
C TRP A 85 -14.70 18.57 -10.85
N ARG A 86 -15.49 19.52 -10.31
CA ARG A 86 -16.33 19.30 -9.13
C ARG A 86 -17.61 18.54 -9.48
N SER A 87 -18.06 18.60 -10.74
CA SER A 87 -19.18 17.81 -11.27
C SER A 87 -18.89 16.30 -11.22
N VAL A 88 -17.60 15.94 -11.31
CA VAL A 88 -17.12 14.56 -11.28
C VAL A 88 -17.14 14.01 -9.86
N ALA A 89 -17.62 12.77 -9.72
CA ALA A 89 -17.74 12.09 -8.43
C ALA A 89 -16.42 12.12 -7.64
N ASN A 90 -16.47 12.63 -6.41
CA ASN A 90 -15.33 12.61 -5.51
C ASN A 90 -15.22 11.23 -4.85
N ARG A 91 -14.17 10.48 -5.20
CA ARG A 91 -13.85 9.16 -4.62
C ARG A 91 -12.54 9.13 -3.84
N TYR A 92 -12.10 10.29 -3.35
CA TYR A 92 -10.87 10.42 -2.57
C TYR A 92 -10.85 9.52 -1.32
N PRO A 93 -11.91 9.45 -0.47
CA PRO A 93 -11.92 8.57 0.70
C PRO A 93 -11.75 7.09 0.32
N GLU A 94 -12.37 6.66 -0.77
CA GLU A 94 -12.22 5.30 -1.29
C GLU A 94 -10.83 5.09 -1.89
N THR A 95 -10.27 6.11 -2.55
CA THR A 95 -8.92 6.06 -3.15
C THR A 95 -7.86 5.78 -2.09
N ILE A 96 -7.82 6.55 -1.00
CA ILE A 96 -6.80 6.38 0.04
C ILE A 96 -6.88 5.00 0.72
N ARG A 97 -8.09 4.45 0.88
CA ARG A 97 -8.27 3.14 1.48
C ARG A 97 -7.85 2.02 0.53
N CYS A 98 -8.32 2.09 -0.73
CA CYS A 98 -8.00 1.07 -1.73
C CYS A 98 -6.50 1.09 -2.08
N ASP A 99 -5.87 2.26 -2.15
CA ASP A 99 -4.41 2.37 -2.33
C ASP A 99 -3.65 1.67 -1.20
N ARG A 100 -4.04 1.90 0.06
CA ARG A 100 -3.41 1.27 1.22
C ARG A 100 -3.57 -0.25 1.22
N GLU A 101 -4.76 -0.75 0.93
CA GLU A 101 -5.03 -2.18 0.81
C GLU A 101 -4.26 -2.80 -0.36
N TYR A 102 -4.25 -2.14 -1.51
CA TYR A 102 -3.54 -2.59 -2.70
C TYR A 102 -2.03 -2.68 -2.49
N ARG A 103 -1.44 -1.70 -1.80
CA ARG A 103 -0.03 -1.73 -1.38
C ARG A 103 0.27 -2.92 -0.47
N ALA A 104 -0.65 -3.28 0.42
CA ALA A 104 -0.50 -4.49 1.24
C ALA A 104 -0.56 -5.75 0.38
N CYS A 105 -1.48 -5.84 -0.59
CA CYS A 105 -1.51 -6.94 -1.56
C CYS A 105 -0.19 -7.05 -2.33
N LEU A 106 0.34 -5.93 -2.84
CA LEU A 106 1.63 -5.90 -3.52
C LEU A 106 2.78 -6.35 -2.61
N ALA A 107 2.80 -5.95 -1.34
CA ALA A 107 3.80 -6.40 -0.39
C ALA A 107 3.72 -7.93 -0.18
N LEU A 108 2.52 -8.48 0.01
CA LEU A 108 2.33 -9.93 0.13
C LEU A 108 2.76 -10.69 -1.12
N ILE A 109 2.50 -10.17 -2.31
CA ILE A 109 2.92 -10.76 -3.58
C ILE A 109 4.45 -10.72 -3.69
N ASN A 110 5.06 -9.55 -3.52
CA ASN A 110 6.50 -9.36 -3.71
C ASN A 110 7.35 -10.16 -2.70
N HIS A 111 6.82 -10.40 -1.50
CA HIS A 111 7.49 -11.18 -0.45
C HIS A 111 7.09 -12.67 -0.45
N GLY A 112 6.27 -13.12 -1.41
CA GLY A 112 5.91 -14.51 -1.62
C GLY A 112 4.79 -15.04 -0.72
N PHE A 113 4.21 -14.21 0.15
CA PHE A 113 3.11 -14.58 1.03
C PHE A 113 1.81 -14.86 0.26
N ALA A 114 1.58 -14.16 -0.86
CA ALA A 114 0.39 -14.36 -1.69
C ALA A 114 0.37 -15.71 -2.44
N HIS A 115 1.49 -16.44 -2.48
CA HIS A 115 1.59 -17.75 -3.14
C HIS A 115 1.34 -18.93 -2.19
N GLN A 116 1.06 -18.66 -0.92
CA GLN A 116 0.67 -19.69 0.03
C GLN A 116 -0.71 -20.26 -0.33
N VAL A 117 -0.93 -21.52 0.04
CA VAL A 117 -2.24 -22.16 -0.04
C VAL A 117 -3.18 -21.49 0.96
N LEU A 118 -4.33 -20.98 0.48
CA LEU A 118 -5.22 -20.10 1.26
C LEU A 118 -5.70 -20.76 2.56
N GLU A 119 -5.96 -22.06 2.54
CA GLU A 119 -6.48 -22.82 3.68
C GLU A 119 -5.49 -22.95 4.84
N VAL A 120 -4.19 -22.81 4.55
CA VAL A 120 -3.09 -22.91 5.54
C VAL A 120 -2.24 -21.63 5.55
N TRP A 121 -2.80 -20.53 5.07
CA TRP A 121 -2.10 -19.26 4.96
C TRP A 121 -1.64 -18.77 6.33
N LYS A 122 -0.38 -18.35 6.39
CA LYS A 122 0.22 -17.71 7.56
C LYS A 122 0.54 -16.27 7.23
N ASP A 123 0.08 -15.38 8.11
CA ASP A 123 0.44 -13.98 8.06
C ASP A 123 1.96 -13.78 8.21
N PRO A 124 2.50 -12.71 7.62
CA PRO A 124 3.90 -12.34 7.78
C PRO A 124 4.22 -12.03 9.24
N GLY A 125 5.38 -12.50 9.69
CA GLY A 125 5.95 -12.19 10.98
C GLY A 125 6.76 -10.89 10.98
N ALA A 126 7.49 -10.66 12.08
CA ALA A 126 8.31 -9.47 12.26
C ALA A 126 9.36 -9.34 11.14
N ALA A 127 9.37 -8.17 10.49
CA ALA A 127 10.26 -7.83 9.38
C ALA A 127 10.19 -8.73 8.12
N ASP A 128 9.15 -9.57 7.98
CA ASP A 128 8.99 -10.45 6.81
C ASP A 128 8.62 -9.68 5.52
N LEU A 129 7.96 -8.53 5.65
CA LEU A 129 7.59 -7.64 4.54
C LEU A 129 8.61 -6.51 4.30
N VAL A 130 9.86 -6.67 4.75
CA VAL A 130 10.92 -5.66 4.58
C VAL A 130 11.88 -6.03 3.45
N TYR A 131 12.09 -5.10 2.53
CA TYR A 131 13.25 -5.16 1.66
C TYR A 131 14.51 -4.96 2.49
N ARG A 132 15.29 -6.03 2.60
CA ARG A 132 16.57 -6.05 3.28
C ARG A 132 17.55 -5.04 2.66
N CYS A 133 17.80 -3.92 3.34
CA CYS A 133 18.74 -2.85 2.96
C CYS A 133 20.13 -3.36 2.52
N VAL A 134 20.47 -3.21 1.23
CA VAL A 134 21.74 -3.73 0.66
C VAL A 134 22.98 -3.00 1.15
N ALA A 135 22.84 -1.72 1.53
CA ALA A 135 23.94 -0.89 2.02
C ALA A 135 24.24 -1.11 3.51
N CYS A 136 23.28 -1.63 4.28
CA CYS A 136 23.42 -1.76 5.72
C CYS A 136 24.48 -2.83 6.04
N PRO A 137 25.46 -2.55 6.94
CA PRO A 137 26.49 -3.51 7.34
C PRO A 137 25.90 -4.81 7.90
N ARG A 138 26.26 -5.95 7.31
CA ARG A 138 25.83 -7.29 7.74
C ARG A 138 27.04 -8.16 8.04
N PRO A 139 27.45 -8.24 9.31
CA PRO A 139 28.65 -9.00 9.68
C PRO A 139 28.44 -10.52 9.58
N THR A 140 27.19 -10.99 9.66
CA THR A 140 26.86 -12.43 9.71
C THR A 140 25.64 -12.79 8.85
N GLY A 141 25.39 -14.10 8.70
CA GLY A 141 24.22 -14.64 8.01
C GLY A 141 24.40 -14.90 6.51
N PRO A 142 23.36 -15.40 5.84
CA PRO A 142 23.41 -15.83 4.43
C PRO A 142 23.67 -14.67 3.45
N PHE A 143 23.43 -13.43 3.86
CA PHE A 143 23.63 -12.22 3.06
C PHE A 143 24.72 -11.32 3.65
N ARG A 144 25.77 -11.91 4.23
CA ARG A 144 26.93 -11.18 4.74
C ARG A 144 27.55 -10.35 3.62
N ASN A 145 27.56 -9.03 3.77
CA ASN A 145 28.15 -8.08 2.82
C ASN A 145 29.44 -7.42 3.35
N MET A 146 29.95 -7.90 4.49
CA MET A 146 31.13 -7.36 5.16
C MET A 146 32.40 -8.16 4.82
N PRO A 147 33.55 -7.48 4.66
CA PRO A 147 34.82 -8.17 4.45
C PRO A 147 35.22 -9.00 5.68
N LEU A 148 36.00 -10.07 5.46
CA LEU A 148 36.55 -10.86 6.56
C LEU A 148 37.51 -10.01 7.39
N GLY A 149 37.41 -10.09 8.72
CA GLY A 149 38.22 -9.28 9.62
C GLY A 149 37.89 -7.79 9.59
N TRP A 150 36.67 -7.40 9.17
CA TRP A 150 36.25 -5.99 9.17
C TRP A 150 36.42 -5.33 10.54
N GLU A 151 36.26 -6.08 11.63
CA GLU A 151 36.40 -5.63 13.03
C GLU A 151 37.82 -5.20 13.38
N THR A 152 38.83 -5.82 12.77
CA THR A 152 40.26 -5.50 13.01
C THR A 152 40.80 -4.47 12.02
N SER A 153 39.99 -4.02 11.07
CA SER A 153 40.37 -2.97 10.14
C SER A 153 40.52 -1.63 10.86
N PRO A 154 41.53 -0.80 10.54
CA PRO A 154 41.58 0.60 11.02
C PRO A 154 40.36 1.42 10.55
N TYR A 155 39.61 0.92 9.56
CA TYR A 155 38.38 1.52 9.05
C TYR A 155 37.10 0.89 9.61
N ALA A 156 37.18 0.06 10.67
CA ALA A 156 36.02 -0.60 11.29
C ALA A 156 34.91 0.40 11.65
N TRP A 157 35.29 1.62 12.06
CA TRP A 157 34.38 2.72 12.40
C TRP A 157 33.48 3.15 11.24
N GLY A 158 33.88 2.93 9.99
CA GLY A 158 33.10 3.31 8.80
C GLY A 158 31.95 2.34 8.51
N TYR A 159 31.93 1.16 9.12
CA TYR A 159 30.87 0.17 8.95
C TYR A 159 29.81 0.30 10.02
N GLN A 160 29.15 1.46 10.05
CA GLN A 160 28.07 1.75 10.98
C GLN A 160 26.77 1.97 10.24
N TYR A 161 25.66 1.73 10.94
CA TYR A 161 24.34 2.17 10.53
C TYR A 161 23.71 2.88 11.72
N ALA A 162 22.99 3.96 11.43
CA ALA A 162 22.11 4.59 12.38
C ALA A 162 20.69 4.17 12.03
N TRP A 163 19.94 3.70 13.03
CA TRP A 163 18.50 3.61 12.90
C TRP A 163 17.95 5.02 12.93
N ASN A 164 17.43 5.47 11.79
CA ASN A 164 16.63 6.68 11.74
C ASN A 164 15.19 6.26 11.46
N ILE A 165 14.28 6.63 12.37
CA ILE A 165 12.84 6.44 12.22
C ILE A 165 12.33 7.23 11.00
N ASP A 166 13.08 8.26 10.60
CA ASP A 166 12.70 9.24 9.60
C ASP A 166 13.89 9.65 8.72
N GLY A 167 14.20 8.80 7.74
CA GLY A 167 15.27 9.07 6.78
C GLY A 167 15.06 10.32 5.91
N ASN A 168 13.83 10.86 5.86
CA ASN A 168 13.48 12.07 5.11
C ASN A 168 13.26 13.31 6.02
N PHE A 169 13.37 13.17 7.34
CA PHE A 169 13.10 14.22 8.32
C PHE A 169 11.71 14.90 8.19
N GLU A 170 10.70 14.17 7.69
CA GLU A 170 9.32 14.63 7.47
C GLU A 170 8.27 13.86 8.29
N ALA A 171 8.67 12.96 9.19
CA ALA A 171 7.79 12.10 9.99
C ALA A 171 7.06 12.82 11.13
N GLN A 172 6.46 13.99 10.85
CA GLN A 172 5.62 14.72 11.81
C GLN A 172 4.19 14.16 11.95
N HIS A 173 3.88 13.01 11.32
CA HIS A 173 2.49 12.55 11.17
C HIS A 173 2.23 11.08 11.56
N THR A 174 3.08 10.46 12.39
CA THR A 174 2.85 9.08 12.86
C THR A 174 1.74 8.97 13.92
N ALA A 175 1.47 10.04 14.67
CA ALA A 175 0.37 10.07 15.62
C ALA A 175 -0.97 10.38 14.91
N SER A 176 -1.82 9.36 14.76
CA SER A 176 -3.17 9.55 14.24
C SER A 176 -3.99 10.43 15.19
N ARG A 177 -4.69 11.43 14.65
CA ARG A 177 -5.66 12.24 15.41
C ARG A 177 -6.86 11.41 15.91
N ALA A 178 -7.17 10.32 15.21
CA ALA A 178 -8.24 9.38 15.54
C ALA A 178 -7.69 7.96 15.38
N ALA A 179 -7.09 7.44 16.45
CA ALA A 179 -6.41 6.14 16.43
C ALA A 179 -7.36 5.00 16.05
N GLU A 180 -8.63 5.09 16.46
CA GLU A 180 -9.70 4.15 16.16
C GLU A 180 -10.00 4.01 14.66
N ASN A 181 -9.74 5.06 13.87
CA ASN A 181 -9.98 5.06 12.42
C ASN A 181 -8.75 4.63 11.61
N ASN A 182 -7.56 4.58 12.23
CA ASN A 182 -6.33 4.20 11.55
C ASN A 182 -5.95 2.75 11.86
N VAL A 183 -6.73 1.81 11.31
CA VAL A 183 -6.46 0.38 11.46
C VAL A 183 -5.25 -0.02 10.61
N PHE A 184 -4.26 -0.64 11.24
CA PHE A 184 -3.08 -1.21 10.59
C PHE A 184 -3.41 -2.55 9.93
N LEU A 185 -2.93 -2.79 8.71
CA LEU A 185 -3.18 -4.06 8.00
C LEU A 185 -2.20 -5.16 8.44
N TYR A 186 -0.90 -4.82 8.56
CA TYR A 186 0.16 -5.73 9.01
C TYR A 186 1.18 -4.98 9.89
N PRO A 187 0.81 -4.57 11.12
CA PRO A 187 1.69 -3.80 11.98
C PRO A 187 2.94 -4.61 12.38
N GLY A 188 4.11 -3.97 12.41
CA GLY A 188 5.38 -4.61 12.83
C GLY A 188 5.98 -5.62 11.85
N THR A 189 5.34 -5.89 10.71
CA THR A 189 5.86 -6.86 9.72
C THR A 189 6.74 -6.22 8.64
N ALA A 190 6.68 -4.89 8.52
CA ALA A 190 7.42 -4.10 7.55
C ALA A 190 8.49 -3.23 8.26
N MET A 191 8.80 -2.04 7.71
CA MET A 191 9.93 -1.21 8.18
C MET A 191 9.70 -0.61 9.58
N PHE A 192 8.43 -0.38 9.95
CA PHE A 192 8.06 0.17 11.25
C PHE A 192 7.73 -0.94 12.23
N ASN A 193 8.05 -0.72 13.51
CA ASN A 193 7.75 -1.67 14.57
C ASN A 193 6.24 -1.73 14.82
N HIS A 194 5.82 -2.63 15.70
CA HIS A 194 4.42 -2.63 16.12
C HIS A 194 4.11 -1.30 16.84
N PRO A 195 2.98 -0.63 16.56
CA PRO A 195 2.63 0.65 17.18
C PRO A 195 2.67 0.65 18.71
N ASP A 196 2.25 -0.45 19.33
CA ASP A 196 2.29 -0.61 20.80
C ASP A 196 3.72 -0.68 21.35
N GLU A 197 4.64 -1.29 20.59
CA GLU A 197 6.07 -1.36 20.94
C GLU A 197 6.71 0.03 20.80
N GLU A 198 6.40 0.75 19.71
CA GLU A 198 6.88 2.13 19.53
C GLU A 198 6.36 3.06 20.64
N ALA A 199 5.09 2.95 21.00
CA ALA A 199 4.50 3.76 22.07
C ALA A 199 5.14 3.49 23.45
N ALA A 200 5.61 2.27 23.71
CA ALA A 200 6.38 1.97 24.92
C ALA A 200 7.75 2.68 24.90
N VAL A 201 8.49 2.56 23.80
CA VAL A 201 9.81 3.18 23.64
C VAL A 201 9.76 4.71 23.72
N LEU A 202 8.75 5.33 23.07
CA LEU A 202 8.57 6.78 23.07
C LEU A 202 8.11 7.37 24.42
N ARG A 203 7.55 6.54 25.32
CA ARG A 203 7.18 6.99 26.67
C ARG A 203 8.37 7.07 27.62
N ASP A 204 9.41 6.29 27.33
CA ASP A 204 10.62 6.19 28.15
C ASP A 204 11.80 7.03 27.59
N ALA A 205 11.59 7.74 26.48
CA ALA A 205 12.54 8.65 25.82
C ALA A 205 12.28 10.12 26.18
#